data_AF-A0A644XLG9-F1
#
_entry.id   AF-A0A644XLG9-F1
#
_cell.length_a   1.000
_cell.length_b   1.000
_cell.length_c   1.000
_cell.angle_alpha   90.00
_cell.angle_beta   90.00
_cell.angle_gamma   90.00
#
_symmetry.space_group_name_H-M   'P 1'
#
loop_
_entity.id
_entity.type
_entity.pdbx_description
1 polymer ?
#
loop_
_entity_poly.entity_id
_entity_poly.type
_entity_poly.pdbx_seq_one_letter_code
_entity_poly.pdbx_strand_id
1 'polypeptide(L)' 'MIADGVTTFVETGPGKTLSSFIKKIDKNVKSINIDSIASLKEYIELSYA' A
#
# COMPACT_ATOMS: atom_id res chain seq x y z
N MET A 1 8.46 6.59 -10.85
CA MET A 1 8.27 5.73 -9.66
C MET A 1 8.23 4.25 -10.03
N ILE A 2 7.18 3.75 -10.68
CA ILE A 2 7.10 2.32 -11.06
C ILE A 2 8.25 1.94 -12.02
N ALA A 3 8.48 2.75 -13.05
CA ALA A 3 9.62 2.58 -13.97
C ALA A 3 10.99 2.68 -13.29
N ASP A 4 11.05 3.32 -12.12
CA ASP A 4 12.27 3.47 -11.32
C ASP A 4 12.43 2.34 -10.29
N GLY A 5 11.61 1.27 -10.39
CA GLY A 5 11.69 0.09 -9.54
C GLY A 5 10.84 0.14 -8.27
N VAL A 6 9.99 1.14 -8.08
CA VAL A 6 9.05 1.16 -6.95
C VAL A 6 7.97 0.10 -7.17
N THR A 7 7.94 -0.91 -6.30
CA THR A 7 7.01 -2.04 -6.40
C THR A 7 5.90 -2.02 -5.35
N THR A 8 6.06 -1.24 -4.29
CA THR A 8 5.12 -1.19 -3.15
C THR A 8 4.71 0.24 -2.85
N PHE A 9 3.41 0.47 -2.77
CA PHE A 9 2.78 1.74 -2.43
C PHE A 9 2.00 1.61 -1.13
N VAL A 10 2.25 2.51 -0.19
CA VAL A 10 1.58 2.54 1.11
C VAL A 10 0.78 3.84 1.22
N GLU A 11 -0.54 3.75 1.29
CA GLU A 11 -1.45 4.86 1.54
C GLU A 11 -1.70 4.96 3.05
N THR A 12 -1.20 6.03 3.67
CA THR A 12 -1.40 6.30 5.10
C THR A 12 -2.53 7.30 5.29
N GLY A 13 -3.63 6.87 5.92
CA GLY A 13 -4.82 7.70 6.15
C GLY A 13 -6.14 6.95 5.90
N PRO A 14 -7.27 7.56 6.28
CA PRO A 14 -8.59 6.95 6.10
C PRO A 14 -8.97 6.82 4.62
N GLY A 15 -9.67 5.74 4.27
CA GLY A 15 -10.10 5.46 2.91
C GLY A 15 -9.05 4.70 2.09
N LYS A 16 -9.31 4.52 0.79
CA LYS A 16 -8.47 3.69 -0.12
C LYS A 16 -8.35 4.31 -1.51
N THR A 17 -8.41 5.64 -1.57
CA THR A 17 -8.55 6.37 -2.84
C THR A 17 -7.28 6.25 -3.66
N LEU A 18 -6.12 6.50 -3.05
CA LEU A 18 -4.83 6.39 -3.76
C LEU A 18 -4.54 4.93 -4.12
N SER A 19 -4.81 3.99 -3.20
CA SER A 19 -4.67 2.56 -3.45
C SER A 19 -5.51 2.08 -4.64
N SER A 20 -6.73 2.61 -4.77
CA SER A 20 -7.61 2.31 -5.90
C SER A 20 -7.10 2.88 -7.22
N PHE A 21 -6.50 4.07 -7.20
CA PHE A 21 -5.86 4.64 -8.39
C PHE A 21 -4.60 3.87 -8.78
N ILE A 22 -3.74 3.49 -7.83
CA ILE A 22 -2.55 2.68 -8.09
C ILE A 22 -2.92 1.37 -8.79
N LYS A 23 -3.95 0.65 -8.29
CA LYS A 23 -4.41 -0.60 -8.93
C LYS A 23 -4.96 -0.41 -10.35
N LYS A 24 -5.54 0.75 -10.66
CA LYS A 24 -6.00 1.09 -12.02
C LYS A 24 -4.84 1.44 -12.95
N ILE A 25 -3.76 2.01 -12.42
CA ILE A 25 -2.55 2.36 -13.17
C ILE A 25 -1.76 1.08 -13.48
N ASP A 26 -1.49 0.26 -12.47
CA ASP A 26 -0.80 -1.01 -12.62
C ASP A 26 -1.30 -2.02 -11.56
N LYS A 27 -1.81 -3.15 -12.02
CA LYS A 27 -2.30 -4.23 -11.15
C LYS A 27 -1.20 -5.12 -10.58
N ASN A 28 0.02 -5.00 -11.09
CA ASN A 28 1.15 -5.84 -10.72
C ASN A 28 1.94 -5.28 -9.53
N VAL A 29 1.74 -4.00 -9.18
CA VAL A 29 2.38 -3.39 -8.01
C VAL A 29 1.57 -3.66 -6.74
N LYS A 30 2.27 -3.77 -5.60
CA LYS A 30 1.65 -3.95 -4.29
C LYS A 30 1.09 -2.63 -3.80
N SER A 31 -0.15 -2.62 -3.35
CA SER A 31 -0.80 -1.45 -2.76
C SER A 31 -1.38 -1.81 -1.40
N ILE A 32 -1.01 -1.05 -0.38
CA ILE A 32 -1.33 -1.26 1.03
C ILE A 32 -1.97 0.02 1.56
N ASN A 33 -3.01 -0.10 2.38
CA ASN A 33 -3.62 1.05 3.06
C ASN A 33 -3.53 0.84 4.57
N ILE A 34 -3.08 1.89 5.27
CA ILE A 34 -2.94 1.95 6.72
C ILE A 34 -3.79 3.12 7.21
N ASP A 35 -4.96 2.79 7.75
CA ASP A 35 -5.99 3.73 8.21
C ASP A 35 -6.23 3.68 9.72
N SER A 36 -5.60 2.74 10.42
CA SER A 36 -5.79 2.51 11.85
C SER A 36 -4.55 1.88 12.48
N ILE A 37 -4.50 1.86 13.82
CA ILE A 37 -3.45 1.16 14.55
C ILE A 37 -3.48 -0.35 14.28
N ALA A 38 -4.66 -0.92 14.01
CA ALA A 38 -4.79 -2.33 13.67
C ALA A 38 -4.14 -2.65 12.31
N SER A 39 -4.44 -1.87 11.26
CA SER A 39 -3.83 -2.06 9.94
C SER A 39 -2.33 -1.75 9.94
N LEU A 40 -1.87 -0.84 10.81
CA LEU A 40 -0.43 -0.62 11.03
C LEU A 40 0.26 -1.85 11.64
N LYS A 41 -0.34 -2.46 12.67
CA LYS A 41 0.23 -3.65 13.32
C LYS A 41 0.32 -4.84 12.35
N GLU A 42 -0.74 -5.07 11.58
CA GLU A 42 -0.77 -6.10 10.53
C GLU A 42 0.36 -5.89 9.51
N TYR A 43 0.57 -4.64 9.06
CA TYR A 43 1.65 -4.31 8.13
C TYR A 43 3.03 -4.58 8.72
N ILE A 44 3.25 -4.25 10.00
CA ILE A 44 4.53 -4.49 10.69
C ILE A 44 4.78 -6.00 10.80
N GLU A 45 3.80 -6.79 11.25
CA GLU A 45 3.95 -8.25 11.37
C GLU A 45 4.33 -8.90 10.03
N LEU A 46 3.67 -8.52 8.94
CA LEU A 46 3.97 -9.02 7.60
C LEU A 46 5.34 -8.58 7.04
N SER A 47 5.91 -7.47 7.53
CA SER A 47 7.14 -6.89 7.00
C SER A 47 8.41 -7.42 7.67
N TYR A 48 8.27 -8.00 8.87
CA TYR A 48 9.39 -8.51 9.68
C TYR A 48 9.28 -10.01 10.00
N ALA A 49 8.31 -10.72 9.40
CA ALA A 49 8.21 -12.18 9.41
C ALA A 49 8.97 -12.78 8.22
#